data_AF-A0A1W2HBR7-F1
#
_entry.id   AF-A0A1W2HBR7-F1
#
_cell.length_a   1.000
_cell.length_b   1.000
_cell.length_c   1.000
_cell.angle_alpha   90.00
_cell.angle_beta   90.00
_cell.angle_gamma   90.00
#
_symmetry.space_group_name_H-M   'P 1'
#
loop_
_entity.id
_entity.type
_entity.pdbx_description
1 polymer ?
#
loop_
_entity_poly.entity_id
_entity_poly.type
_entity_poly.pdbx_seq_one_letter_code
_entity_poly.pdbx_strand_id
1 'polypeptide(L)'
;MFQTEWAHRQKFLEKEPPAPNFINSTFSAKIDTIKSVQVTRWEEHCLECSPPACYKTCPMYLKRKDNRCMNFHYGMIQNKDFNGQFGYGVDLRFRKWGKLETKLHAKNVSIKQHKSLQNFDKGLTRSIAGISGVFGPKAVNFASRSGYFVMRSLAKNTAAQVEYISFDEFVIECYSFEDDSYNLILEYWKDNEISFKDSVVIKPGQNLHTISSSKMRLKNNGIFRIFPENDKQARIVFQWLDFITYFIESKQVGTQAIKPSEKVKCIAWDLDNTLWDGILIERISDKMVIKPDSLRLIEALDERGILQTIVSKNDHDEAFEMLKKLGLQEYFLHPAINWGQKSENLKTIASKLNINIDTFALIDDSDFERNEVSENLPQVRVYKDTEINDLLSYNELDVIVSEETRNRRQMYQKEIERSEILASYSNDYDKFLRSCMLEIELFVPHLEAEIIRCYELIQRTNQLNLSTNRYAEKDFRSMLQNPYHKCISFSCRDKFGTYGIVGYVTIQEETESILIKDFVLSCRVAQKYVERTVIKWISDVYGISGRDKVYALYKPTERNYKLRDEFISAGFKINGTESDSSIIMIYEKPETNEISGIVKIIDKVFQT
;
A
#
# COMPACT_ATOMS: atom_id res chain seq x y z
N MET A 1 6.48 23.57 0.17
CA MET A 1 6.92 24.99 0.31
C MET A 1 8.28 25.08 0.99
N PHE A 2 9.02 26.19 0.88
CA PHE A 2 10.39 26.33 1.44
C PHE A 2 10.61 27.67 2.16
N GLN A 3 11.41 27.67 3.22
CA GLN A 3 11.75 28.85 4.02
C GLN A 3 12.81 29.75 3.35
N THR A 4 12.40 30.48 2.31
CA THR A 4 13.29 31.30 1.48
C THR A 4 13.58 32.71 2.02
N GLU A 5 12.99 33.09 3.16
CA GLU A 5 13.00 34.47 3.67
C GLU A 5 14.39 34.93 4.16
N TRP A 6 15.26 33.97 4.47
CA TRP A 6 16.56 34.21 5.11
C TRP A 6 17.73 34.17 4.13
N ALA A 7 17.43 34.08 2.84
CA ALA A 7 18.44 33.82 1.83
C ALA A 7 19.33 35.04 1.53
N HIS A 8 20.63 34.81 1.35
CA HIS A 8 21.65 35.81 1.06
C HIS A 8 21.97 35.86 -0.44
N ARG A 9 20.99 36.30 -1.24
CA ARG A 9 21.05 36.20 -2.72
C ARG A 9 22.26 36.84 -3.38
N GLN A 10 22.70 38.02 -2.91
CA GLN A 10 23.87 38.68 -3.49
C GLN A 10 25.15 37.86 -3.30
N LYS A 11 25.40 37.38 -2.07
CA LYS A 11 26.56 36.54 -1.78
C LYS A 11 26.54 35.22 -2.53
N PHE A 12 25.35 34.66 -2.73
CA PHE A 12 25.17 33.46 -3.55
C PHE A 12 25.63 33.71 -4.99
N LEU A 13 25.13 34.77 -5.64
CA LEU A 13 25.49 35.11 -7.02
C LEU A 13 26.98 35.43 -7.21
N GLU A 14 27.65 35.92 -6.17
CA GLU A 14 29.09 36.21 -6.19
C GLU A 14 29.98 34.96 -6.06
N LYS A 15 29.47 33.88 -5.44
CA LYS A 15 30.28 32.74 -5.01
C LYS A 15 29.93 31.42 -5.67
N GLU A 16 28.70 31.27 -6.12
CA GLU A 16 28.19 30.05 -6.73
C GLU A 16 28.06 30.21 -8.25
N PRO A 17 28.50 29.23 -9.05
CA PRO A 17 28.34 29.29 -10.49
C PRO A 17 26.85 29.34 -10.87
N PRO A 18 26.49 30.07 -11.93
CA PRO A 18 25.11 30.10 -12.43
C PRO A 18 24.70 28.74 -12.99
N ALA A 19 23.41 28.58 -13.30
CA ALA A 19 22.95 27.42 -14.05
C ALA A 19 23.65 27.39 -15.43
N PRO A 20 24.06 26.21 -15.93
CA PRO A 20 24.70 26.11 -17.25
C PRO A 20 23.75 26.51 -18.39
N ASN A 21 22.46 26.25 -18.21
CA ASN A 21 21.37 26.58 -19.10
C ASN A 21 20.05 26.63 -18.31
N PHE A 22 18.97 27.06 -18.96
CA PHE A 22 17.63 26.93 -18.38
C PHE A 22 17.22 25.45 -18.34
N ILE A 23 16.89 24.94 -17.16
CA ILE A 23 16.58 23.54 -16.91
C ILE A 23 15.11 23.41 -16.54
N ASN A 24 14.35 22.72 -17.39
CA ASN A 24 12.96 22.41 -17.11
C ASN A 24 12.83 21.16 -16.23
N SER A 25 11.81 21.17 -15.37
CA SER A 25 11.41 19.97 -14.63
C SER A 25 10.85 18.94 -15.61
N THR A 26 11.50 17.78 -15.65
CA THR A 26 11.03 16.59 -16.36
C THR A 26 9.77 16.04 -15.72
N PHE A 27 9.62 16.19 -14.41
CA PHE A 27 8.43 15.75 -13.68
C PHE A 27 7.19 16.59 -13.95
N SER A 28 7.38 17.85 -14.37
CA SER A 28 6.25 18.77 -14.65
C SER A 28 5.34 18.29 -15.78
N ALA A 29 5.81 17.40 -16.66
CA ALA A 29 4.97 16.73 -17.66
C ALA A 29 3.88 15.83 -17.05
N LYS A 30 4.04 15.41 -15.79
CA LYS A 30 3.08 14.57 -15.05
C LYS A 30 2.16 15.37 -14.12
N ILE A 31 2.22 16.72 -14.14
CA ILE A 31 1.41 17.56 -13.25
C ILE A 31 -0.09 17.24 -13.33
N ASP A 32 -0.59 16.98 -14.54
CA ASP A 32 -2.01 16.73 -14.76
C ASP A 32 -2.48 15.38 -14.21
N THR A 33 -1.55 14.46 -13.93
CA THR A 33 -1.86 13.16 -13.33
C THR A 33 -1.86 13.21 -11.80
N ILE A 34 -1.57 14.35 -11.18
CA ILE A 34 -1.49 14.49 -9.71
C ILE A 34 -2.81 15.02 -9.15
N LYS A 35 -3.50 14.19 -8.36
CA LYS A 35 -4.73 14.54 -7.64
C LYS A 35 -4.46 15.53 -6.52
N SER A 36 -3.47 15.23 -5.69
CA SER A 36 -3.16 16.06 -4.54
C SER A 36 -1.71 15.94 -4.10
N VAL A 37 -1.25 16.95 -3.36
CA VAL A 37 0.07 17.00 -2.74
C VAL A 37 -0.08 17.26 -1.24
N GLN A 38 0.80 16.67 -0.43
CA GLN A 38 0.85 16.94 1.00
C GLN A 38 1.41 18.34 1.23
N VAL A 39 0.77 19.11 2.12
CA VAL A 39 1.22 20.48 2.41
C VAL A 39 2.47 20.43 3.29
N THR A 40 3.64 20.59 2.67
CA THR A 40 4.94 20.65 3.35
C THR A 40 5.46 22.09 3.49
N ARG A 41 6.21 22.34 4.57
CA ARG A 41 7.08 23.53 4.70
C ARG A 41 8.47 23.07 5.11
N TRP A 42 9.40 23.10 4.17
CA TRP A 42 10.80 22.73 4.37
C TRP A 42 11.56 23.89 5.00
N GLU A 43 12.18 23.62 6.14
CA GLU A 43 12.98 24.56 6.92
C GLU A 43 14.41 24.04 7.06
N GLU A 44 15.35 24.95 7.31
CA GLU A 44 16.73 24.57 7.59
C GLU A 44 16.90 24.22 9.07
N HIS A 45 17.44 23.03 9.34
CA HIS A 45 17.72 22.53 10.69
C HIS A 45 19.12 21.92 10.73
N CYS A 46 19.56 21.54 11.94
CA CYS A 46 20.87 20.98 12.21
C CYS A 46 20.70 19.58 12.82
N LEU A 47 21.51 18.60 12.38
CA LEU A 47 21.48 17.23 12.89
C LEU A 47 21.91 17.13 14.35
N GLU A 48 22.97 17.85 14.73
CA GLU A 48 23.64 17.76 16.04
C GLU A 48 23.13 18.78 17.08
N CYS A 49 22.25 19.70 16.69
CA CYS A 49 21.96 20.87 17.51
C CYS A 49 20.86 20.62 18.54
N SER A 50 21.05 21.18 19.75
CA SER A 50 20.00 21.38 20.76
C SER A 50 19.68 22.88 20.94
N PRO A 51 18.90 23.50 20.05
CA PRO A 51 18.45 24.87 20.23
C PRO A 51 17.65 25.07 21.54
N PRO A 52 17.75 26.23 22.22
CA PRO A 52 18.58 27.39 21.88
C PRO A 52 20.01 27.34 22.45
N ALA A 53 20.35 26.33 23.25
CA ALA A 53 21.64 26.25 23.95
C ALA A 53 22.83 26.29 22.97
N CYS A 54 22.68 25.60 21.82
CA CYS A 54 23.72 25.56 20.79
C CYS A 54 24.07 26.93 20.18
N TYR A 55 23.22 27.96 20.29
CA TYR A 55 23.48 29.27 19.69
C TYR A 55 24.59 30.06 20.40
N LYS A 56 24.99 29.64 21.60
CA LYS A 56 26.09 30.27 22.35
C LYS A 56 27.35 29.42 22.39
N THR A 57 27.19 28.09 22.31
CA THR A 57 28.27 27.13 22.57
C THR A 57 28.79 26.45 21.33
N CYS A 58 28.03 26.40 20.23
CA CYS A 58 28.44 25.70 19.03
C CYS A 58 29.47 26.51 18.24
N PRO A 59 30.68 25.97 17.97
CA PRO A 59 31.70 26.65 17.19
C PRO A 59 31.29 26.84 15.71
N MET A 60 30.33 26.03 15.23
CA MET A 60 29.81 26.11 13.86
C MET A 60 28.61 27.05 13.73
N TYR A 61 28.14 27.66 14.82
CA TYR A 61 27.01 28.56 14.81
C TYR A 61 27.30 29.80 13.95
N LEU A 62 26.53 29.96 12.89
CA LEU A 62 26.48 31.21 12.14
C LEU A 62 25.09 31.80 12.28
N LYS A 63 25.05 33.09 12.63
CA LYS A 63 23.83 33.78 13.01
C LYS A 63 23.04 34.25 11.78
N ARG A 64 21.79 33.79 11.65
CA ARG A 64 20.77 34.36 10.75
C ARG A 64 20.19 35.67 11.29
N LYS A 65 19.45 36.39 10.44
CA LYS A 65 18.74 37.63 10.81
C LYS A 65 17.72 37.44 11.94
N ASP A 66 17.15 36.24 12.11
CA ASP A 66 16.23 35.89 13.20
C ASP A 66 16.92 35.35 14.46
N ASN A 67 18.26 35.40 14.51
CA ASN A 67 19.10 34.83 15.56
C ASN A 67 19.11 33.29 15.64
N ARG A 68 18.67 32.57 14.60
CA ARG A 68 18.84 31.12 14.50
C ARG A 68 20.14 30.74 13.78
N CYS A 69 20.50 29.47 13.86
CA CYS A 69 21.66 28.93 13.14
C CYS A 69 21.38 28.88 11.64
N MET A 70 22.31 29.40 10.84
CA MET A 70 22.35 29.26 9.39
C MET A 70 22.92 27.88 9.07
N ASN A 71 22.13 26.96 8.53
CA ASN A 71 22.54 25.59 8.22
C ASN A 71 22.80 25.39 6.71
N PHE A 72 22.43 26.36 5.89
CA PHE A 72 22.83 26.46 4.48
C PHE A 72 23.66 27.71 4.25
N HIS A 73 24.74 27.64 3.47
CA HIS A 73 25.72 28.74 3.31
C HIS A 73 25.07 30.09 2.94
N TYR A 74 23.99 30.04 2.16
CA TYR A 74 23.28 31.23 1.68
C TYR A 74 21.78 31.19 1.96
N GLY A 75 21.30 30.28 2.81
CA GLY A 75 19.88 29.95 2.93
C GLY A 75 19.33 29.25 1.67
N MET A 76 18.00 29.19 1.55
CA MET A 76 17.30 28.59 0.40
C MET A 76 16.93 29.65 -0.64
N ILE A 77 17.52 29.57 -1.83
CA ILE A 77 17.40 30.56 -2.91
C ILE A 77 16.35 30.10 -3.93
N GLN A 78 15.45 31.00 -4.32
CA GLN A 78 14.56 30.76 -5.46
C GLN A 78 15.36 31.00 -6.75
N ASN A 79 15.71 29.92 -7.44
CA ASN A 79 16.46 29.96 -8.69
C ASN A 79 15.50 29.76 -9.88
N LYS A 80 15.33 30.81 -10.69
CA LYS A 80 14.40 30.82 -11.84
C LYS A 80 14.96 30.11 -13.06
N ASP A 81 16.26 29.85 -13.10
CA ASP A 81 16.88 29.12 -14.20
C ASP A 81 16.52 27.62 -14.16
N PHE A 82 15.98 27.16 -13.03
CA PHE A 82 15.39 25.84 -12.86
C PHE A 82 13.88 25.98 -12.76
N ASN A 83 13.12 25.46 -13.71
CA ASN A 83 11.67 25.46 -13.61
C ASN A 83 11.22 24.26 -12.75
N GLY A 84 10.49 24.53 -11.66
CA GLY A 84 9.97 23.51 -10.74
C GLY A 84 8.48 23.68 -10.48
N GLN A 85 7.94 22.99 -9.47
CA GLN A 85 6.51 23.01 -9.13
C GLN A 85 5.94 24.44 -9.05
N PHE A 86 6.69 25.37 -8.47
CA PHE A 86 6.27 26.76 -8.25
C PHE A 86 6.79 27.76 -9.30
N GLY A 87 7.28 27.29 -10.45
CA GLY A 87 7.89 28.12 -11.50
C GLY A 87 9.34 28.53 -11.21
N TYR A 88 9.98 27.88 -10.24
CA TYR A 88 11.40 28.01 -9.88
C TYR A 88 11.84 26.77 -9.10
N GLY A 89 13.15 26.50 -9.07
CA GLY A 89 13.79 25.52 -8.20
C GLY A 89 14.34 26.18 -6.94
N VAL A 90 14.52 25.40 -5.89
CA VAL A 90 15.11 25.87 -4.62
C VAL A 90 16.56 25.43 -4.55
N ASP A 91 17.46 26.39 -4.74
CA ASP A 91 18.91 26.23 -4.76
C ASP A 91 19.48 26.47 -3.36
N LEU A 92 20.24 25.50 -2.86
CA LEU A 92 20.88 25.59 -1.55
C LEU A 92 22.23 24.86 -1.56
N ARG A 93 23.13 25.31 -0.70
CA ARG A 93 24.37 24.60 -0.36
C ARG A 93 24.34 24.22 1.11
N PHE A 94 24.41 22.91 1.39
CA PHE A 94 24.48 22.39 2.74
C PHE A 94 25.74 22.88 3.46
N ARG A 95 25.61 23.29 4.72
CA ARG A 95 26.75 23.33 5.65
C ARG A 95 26.86 21.99 6.36
N LYS A 96 27.99 21.77 7.03
CA LYS A 96 28.17 20.64 7.95
C LYS A 96 26.97 20.54 8.91
N TRP A 97 26.42 19.33 9.06
CA TRP A 97 25.22 19.01 9.85
C TRP A 97 23.91 19.64 9.39
N GLY A 98 23.88 20.34 8.25
CA GLY A 98 22.67 20.94 7.72
C GLY A 98 21.70 19.89 7.21
N LYS A 99 20.41 20.07 7.51
CA LYS A 99 19.32 19.24 6.97
C LYS A 99 18.13 20.10 6.56
N LEU A 100 17.40 19.63 5.55
CA LEU A 100 16.02 20.04 5.33
C LEU A 100 15.12 19.25 6.27
N GLU A 101 14.17 19.92 6.89
CA GLU A 101 13.19 19.28 7.77
C GLU A 101 11.79 19.85 7.53
N THR A 102 10.79 18.99 7.55
CA THR A 102 9.38 19.39 7.50
C THR A 102 8.54 18.55 8.46
N LYS A 103 7.48 19.15 9.00
CA LYS A 103 6.49 18.42 9.81
C LYS A 103 5.35 17.96 8.92
N LEU A 104 5.03 16.67 8.99
CA LEU A 104 3.98 16.09 8.19
C LEU A 104 2.64 16.06 8.94
N HIS A 105 1.58 16.33 8.20
CA HIS A 105 0.19 16.35 8.67
C HIS A 105 -0.71 15.65 7.64
N ALA A 106 -1.80 15.00 8.07
CA ALA A 106 -2.71 14.25 7.18
C ALA A 106 -3.50 15.09 6.14
N LYS A 107 -3.15 16.36 5.92
CA LYS A 107 -3.84 17.24 4.97
C LYS A 107 -3.15 17.28 3.62
N ASN A 108 -3.86 16.85 2.59
CA ASN A 108 -3.50 17.00 1.19
C ASN A 108 -4.32 18.12 0.53
N VAL A 109 -3.77 18.76 -0.50
CA VAL A 109 -4.44 19.82 -1.28
C VAL A 109 -4.14 19.63 -2.76
N SER A 110 -4.96 20.21 -3.65
CA SER A 110 -4.65 20.18 -5.09
C SER A 110 -3.40 21.01 -5.41
N ILE A 111 -2.74 20.76 -6.54
CA ILE A 111 -1.57 21.55 -6.99
C ILE A 111 -1.92 23.05 -7.08
N LYS A 112 -3.10 23.39 -7.59
CA LYS A 112 -3.56 24.79 -7.70
C LYS A 112 -3.65 25.45 -6.32
N GLN A 113 -4.24 24.74 -5.35
CA GLN A 113 -4.30 25.20 -3.96
C GLN A 113 -2.91 25.31 -3.34
N HIS A 114 -2.02 24.35 -3.58
CA HIS A 114 -0.63 24.40 -3.09
C HIS A 114 0.12 25.63 -3.62
N LYS A 115 0.00 25.93 -4.93
CA LYS A 115 0.56 27.15 -5.55
C LYS A 115 -0.05 28.43 -4.96
N SER A 116 -1.36 28.45 -4.77
CA SER A 116 -2.08 29.60 -4.17
C SER A 116 -1.60 29.87 -2.74
N LEU A 117 -1.47 28.83 -1.92
CA LEU A 117 -0.94 28.91 -0.56
C LEU A 117 0.48 29.48 -0.53
N GLN A 118 1.36 29.00 -1.42
CA GLN A 118 2.72 29.52 -1.54
C GLN A 118 2.74 31.01 -1.94
N ASN A 119 1.87 31.43 -2.86
CA ASN A 119 1.77 32.83 -3.26
C ASN A 119 1.22 33.72 -2.14
N PHE A 120 0.25 33.24 -1.38
CA PHE A 120 -0.28 33.92 -0.20
C PHE A 120 0.79 34.08 0.89
N ASP A 121 1.52 33.01 1.21
CA ASP A 121 2.63 33.03 2.19
C ASP A 121 3.72 34.03 1.77
N LYS A 122 4.07 34.07 0.48
CA LYS A 122 5.00 35.08 -0.08
C LYS A 122 4.46 36.49 0.05
N GLY A 123 3.18 36.71 -0.26
CA GLY A 123 2.53 38.02 -0.18
C GLY A 123 2.54 38.56 1.24
N LEU A 124 2.09 37.74 2.20
CA LEU A 124 2.08 38.06 3.63
C LEU A 124 3.50 38.35 4.14
N THR A 125 4.47 37.52 3.77
CA THR A 125 5.88 37.70 4.13
C THR A 125 6.45 39.00 3.55
N ARG A 126 6.15 39.36 2.30
CA ARG A 126 6.62 40.62 1.69
C ARG A 126 6.01 41.84 2.39
N SER A 127 4.70 41.84 2.64
CA SER A 127 4.03 42.93 3.33
C SER A 127 4.59 43.15 4.73
N ILE A 128 4.91 42.07 5.45
CA ILE A 128 5.43 42.18 6.82
C ILE A 128 6.95 42.43 6.83
N ALA A 129 7.71 41.94 5.85
CA ALA A 129 9.12 42.31 5.67
C ALA A 129 9.29 43.80 5.39
N GLY A 130 8.38 44.42 4.61
CA GLY A 130 8.34 45.87 4.40
C GLY A 130 8.10 46.67 5.68
N ILE A 131 7.38 46.09 6.65
CA ILE A 131 7.07 46.68 7.97
C ILE A 131 8.15 46.32 9.02
N SER A 132 8.91 45.25 8.80
CA SER A 132 9.90 44.72 9.75
C SER A 132 11.11 45.63 10.00
N GLY A 133 11.38 46.57 9.08
CA GLY A 133 12.34 47.66 9.30
C GLY A 133 11.97 48.55 10.49
N VAL A 134 10.70 48.55 10.92
CA VAL A 134 10.15 49.36 12.01
C VAL A 134 9.92 48.54 13.30
N PHE A 135 9.58 47.25 13.20
CA PHE A 135 9.13 46.43 14.35
C PHE A 135 10.07 45.28 14.77
N GLY A 136 11.21 45.11 14.09
CA GLY A 136 12.26 44.15 14.47
C GLY A 136 11.97 42.67 14.13
N PRO A 137 12.91 41.74 14.44
CA PRO A 137 12.88 40.35 13.98
C PRO A 137 11.69 39.51 14.46
N LYS A 138 11.06 39.92 15.57
CA LYS A 138 9.91 39.22 16.16
C LYS A 138 8.64 39.32 15.27
N ALA A 139 8.46 40.42 14.55
CA ALA A 139 7.32 40.61 13.64
C ALA A 139 7.42 39.70 12.40
N VAL A 140 8.62 39.52 11.85
CA VAL A 140 8.88 38.59 10.73
C VAL A 140 8.66 37.13 11.14
N ASN A 141 9.04 36.78 12.37
CA ASN A 141 8.78 35.44 12.93
C ASN A 141 7.28 35.17 13.16
N PHE A 142 6.49 36.18 13.50
CA PHE A 142 5.04 36.05 13.62
C PHE A 142 4.36 35.88 12.25
N ALA A 143 4.81 36.66 11.25
CA ALA A 143 4.34 36.62 9.87
C ALA A 143 4.65 35.33 9.11
N SER A 144 5.91 34.89 9.14
CA SER A 144 6.37 33.65 8.49
C SER A 144 5.72 32.41 9.12
N ARG A 145 5.21 32.54 10.35
CA ARG A 145 4.46 31.49 11.02
C ARG A 145 2.96 31.62 10.84
N SER A 146 2.38 32.80 10.57
CA SER A 146 0.92 32.98 10.65
C SER A 146 0.15 32.25 9.55
N GLY A 147 0.62 32.23 8.30
CA GLY A 147 0.00 31.44 7.22
C GLY A 147 0.06 29.92 7.50
N TYR A 148 1.23 29.41 7.86
CA TYR A 148 1.43 28.02 8.29
C TYR A 148 0.68 27.68 9.59
N PHE A 149 0.55 28.62 10.52
CA PHE A 149 -0.13 28.46 11.80
C PHE A 149 -1.65 28.40 11.64
N VAL A 150 -2.23 29.24 10.77
CA VAL A 150 -3.64 29.15 10.36
C VAL A 150 -3.90 27.78 9.72
N MET A 151 -3.01 27.31 8.84
CA MET A 151 -3.12 25.97 8.26
C MET A 151 -3.00 24.85 9.30
N ARG A 152 -2.08 24.99 10.28
CA ARG A 152 -1.90 24.05 11.38
C ARG A 152 -3.10 24.02 12.33
N SER A 153 -3.78 25.15 12.56
CA SER A 153 -4.98 25.18 13.41
C SER A 153 -6.17 24.54 12.69
N LEU A 154 -6.33 24.79 11.39
CA LEU A 154 -7.36 24.16 10.56
C LEU A 154 -7.13 22.65 10.39
N ALA A 155 -5.87 22.19 10.32
CA ALA A 155 -5.53 20.77 10.23
C ALA A 155 -5.71 20.02 11.57
N LYS A 156 -5.65 20.70 12.72
CA LYS A 156 -5.81 20.07 14.04
C LYS A 156 -7.22 19.50 14.27
N ASN A 157 -8.27 20.15 13.73
CA ASN A 157 -9.66 19.75 13.99
C ASN A 157 -10.15 18.58 13.12
N THR A 158 -9.48 18.29 12.01
CA THR A 158 -9.82 17.18 11.09
C THR A 158 -8.82 16.02 11.14
N ALA A 159 -7.58 16.26 11.59
CA ALA A 159 -6.50 15.25 11.56
C ALA A 159 -6.31 14.46 12.86
N ALA A 160 -7.16 14.64 13.88
CA ALA A 160 -7.06 13.91 15.15
C ALA A 160 -7.42 12.41 15.04
N GLN A 161 -8.08 11.99 13.94
CA GLN A 161 -8.57 10.63 13.74
C GLN A 161 -7.78 9.82 12.69
N VAL A 162 -6.81 10.43 11.98
CA VAL A 162 -6.05 9.76 10.92
C VAL A 162 -4.67 9.36 11.43
N GLU A 163 -4.41 8.05 11.52
CA GLU A 163 -3.15 7.49 12.04
C GLU A 163 -1.98 7.64 11.05
N TYR A 164 -2.22 7.45 9.75
CA TYR A 164 -1.19 7.46 8.68
C TYR A 164 -1.44 8.53 7.62
N ILE A 165 -0.37 9.08 7.05
CA ILE A 165 -0.47 10.06 5.97
C ILE A 165 -0.72 9.32 4.65
N SER A 166 -1.76 9.71 3.92
CA SER A 166 -2.09 9.14 2.61
C SER A 166 -1.30 9.83 1.50
N PHE A 167 -0.51 9.07 0.74
CA PHE A 167 0.17 9.47 -0.49
C PHE A 167 0.56 8.21 -1.29
N ASP A 168 0.90 8.36 -2.57
CA ASP A 168 1.33 7.25 -3.44
C ASP A 168 2.86 7.20 -3.54
N GLU A 169 3.48 8.37 -3.76
CA GLU A 169 4.93 8.49 -3.91
C GLU A 169 5.47 9.76 -3.24
N PHE A 170 6.71 9.68 -2.76
CA PHE A 170 7.53 10.84 -2.44
C PHE A 170 8.49 11.11 -3.60
N VAL A 171 8.40 12.31 -4.19
CA VAL A 171 9.15 12.68 -5.39
C VAL A 171 10.28 13.64 -5.03
N ILE A 172 11.49 13.31 -5.50
CA ILE A 172 12.69 14.14 -5.43
C ILE A 172 13.15 14.38 -6.86
N GLU A 173 12.90 15.59 -7.37
CA GLU A 173 13.52 16.05 -8.62
C GLU A 173 14.52 17.14 -8.28
N CYS A 174 15.78 16.92 -8.63
CA CYS A 174 16.84 17.85 -8.28
C CYS A 174 17.99 17.86 -9.28
N TYR A 175 18.74 18.96 -9.27
CA TYR A 175 19.99 19.11 -10.00
C TYR A 175 21.16 19.22 -9.02
N SER A 176 22.23 18.47 -9.24
CA SER A 176 23.46 18.59 -8.45
C SER A 176 24.61 19.19 -9.25
N PHE A 177 25.32 20.11 -8.61
CA PHE A 177 26.52 20.77 -9.14
C PHE A 177 27.82 20.08 -8.72
N GLU A 178 27.75 18.96 -8.00
CA GLU A 178 28.93 18.23 -7.55
C GLU A 178 29.44 17.33 -8.68
N ASP A 179 30.77 17.13 -8.75
CA ASP A 179 31.41 16.31 -9.79
C ASP A 179 31.32 14.80 -9.48
N ASP A 180 31.06 14.44 -8.22
CA ASP A 180 30.95 13.07 -7.71
C ASP A 180 29.53 12.75 -7.22
N SER A 181 29.16 11.47 -7.30
CA SER A 181 27.87 11.00 -6.77
C SER A 181 27.90 10.90 -5.25
N TYR A 182 26.78 11.16 -4.58
CA TYR A 182 26.65 11.05 -3.13
C TYR A 182 25.26 10.60 -2.71
N ASN A 183 25.14 10.05 -1.51
CA ASN A 183 23.85 9.66 -0.97
C ASN A 183 23.15 10.84 -0.30
N LEU A 184 21.88 11.02 -0.63
CA LEU A 184 20.95 11.87 0.10
C LEU A 184 20.12 10.99 1.03
N ILE A 185 20.33 11.16 2.33
CA ILE A 185 19.66 10.41 3.39
C ILE A 185 18.26 10.99 3.63
N LEU A 186 17.30 10.10 3.82
CA LEU A 186 15.91 10.40 4.10
C LEU A 186 15.55 9.75 5.43
N GLU A 187 15.05 10.53 6.39
CA GLU A 187 14.63 10.01 7.70
C GLU A 187 13.27 10.55 8.10
N TYR A 188 12.43 9.67 8.65
CA TYR A 188 11.18 10.04 9.28
C TYR A 188 11.20 9.70 10.76
N TRP A 189 10.90 10.71 11.57
CA TRP A 189 10.95 10.67 13.02
C TRP A 189 9.54 10.82 13.60
N LYS A 190 9.19 9.91 14.51
CA LYS A 190 7.93 9.92 15.25
C LYS A 190 8.24 9.63 16.71
N ASP A 191 7.71 10.46 17.61
CA ASP A 191 7.88 10.30 19.06
C ASP A 191 9.35 10.16 19.49
N ASN A 192 10.24 10.92 18.82
CA ASN A 192 11.70 10.93 18.98
C ASN A 192 12.44 9.65 18.55
N GLU A 193 11.79 8.76 17.80
CA GLU A 193 12.40 7.57 17.19
C GLU A 193 12.38 7.64 15.66
N ILE A 194 13.37 7.03 15.02
CA ILE A 194 13.41 6.86 13.56
C ILE A 194 12.47 5.71 13.21
N SER A 195 11.40 6.00 12.48
CA SER A 195 10.43 4.99 12.02
C SER A 195 10.54 4.67 10.52
N PHE A 196 11.28 5.49 9.77
CA PHE A 196 11.70 5.17 8.40
C PHE A 196 13.04 5.83 8.10
N LYS A 197 13.93 5.08 7.42
CA LYS A 197 15.22 5.57 6.93
C LYS A 197 15.54 4.94 5.59
N ASP A 198 16.00 5.75 4.66
CA ASP A 198 16.38 5.33 3.31
C ASP A 198 17.43 6.30 2.74
N SER A 199 17.97 5.98 1.57
CA SER A 199 18.91 6.86 0.87
C SER A 199 18.71 6.79 -0.64
N VAL A 200 18.90 7.93 -1.32
CA VAL A 200 18.93 7.99 -2.80
C VAL A 200 20.30 8.48 -3.27
N VAL A 201 20.84 7.84 -4.31
CA VAL A 201 22.12 8.23 -4.92
C VAL A 201 21.88 9.41 -5.86
N ILE A 202 22.44 10.57 -5.51
CA ILE A 202 22.43 11.77 -6.35
C ILE A 202 23.67 11.77 -7.22
N LYS A 203 23.48 11.78 -8.54
CA LYS A 203 24.55 11.89 -9.54
C LYS A 203 24.80 13.34 -9.94
N PRO A 204 25.96 13.68 -10.52
CA PRO A 204 26.17 14.98 -11.16
C PRO A 204 25.06 15.29 -12.18
N GLY A 205 24.53 16.51 -12.18
CA GLY A 205 23.47 16.94 -13.10
C GLY A 205 22.04 16.63 -12.63
N GLN A 206 21.13 16.37 -13.57
CA GLN A 206 19.69 16.16 -13.31
C GLN A 206 19.41 14.78 -12.72
N ASN A 207 18.60 14.74 -11.67
CA ASN A 207 18.17 13.51 -10.99
C ASN A 207 16.65 13.54 -10.76
N LEU A 208 16.01 12.38 -10.87
CA LEU A 208 14.61 12.15 -10.52
C LEU A 208 14.50 10.82 -9.77
N HIS A 209 14.04 10.88 -8.53
CA HIS A 209 13.77 9.71 -7.70
C HIS A 209 12.34 9.75 -7.20
N THR A 210 11.69 8.58 -7.15
CA THR A 210 10.40 8.39 -6.49
C THR A 210 10.51 7.26 -5.47
N ILE A 211 9.79 7.40 -4.36
CA ILE A 211 9.74 6.39 -3.29
C ILE A 211 8.27 6.10 -3.00
N SER A 212 7.85 4.86 -3.22
CA SER A 212 6.47 4.45 -2.96
C SER A 212 6.12 4.57 -1.48
N SER A 213 4.90 5.02 -1.19
CA SER A 213 4.34 5.09 0.17
C SER A 213 4.36 3.74 0.89
N SER A 214 4.26 2.64 0.13
CA SER A 214 4.37 1.26 0.65
C SER A 214 5.70 0.98 1.36
N LYS A 215 6.80 1.63 0.92
CA LYS A 215 8.13 1.54 1.53
C LYS A 215 8.25 2.43 2.78
N MET A 216 7.45 3.49 2.90
CA MET A 216 7.64 4.56 3.88
C MET A 216 6.72 4.46 5.11
N ARG A 217 5.47 4.00 4.95
CA ARG A 217 4.44 3.87 6.03
C ARG A 217 4.46 5.00 7.08
N LEU A 218 4.32 6.25 6.65
CA LEU A 218 4.50 7.44 7.50
C LEU A 218 3.26 7.74 8.37
N LYS A 219 3.45 7.79 9.70
CA LYS A 219 2.39 8.19 10.64
C LYS A 219 2.08 9.69 10.56
N ASN A 220 0.91 10.10 11.04
CA ASN A 220 0.56 11.52 11.13
C ASN A 220 1.37 12.22 12.25
N ASN A 221 1.59 13.53 12.11
CA ASN A 221 2.29 14.40 13.07
C ASN A 221 3.77 14.10 13.32
N GLY A 222 4.46 13.35 12.46
CA GLY A 222 5.91 13.16 12.53
C GLY A 222 6.72 14.19 11.75
N ILE A 223 8.04 14.01 11.75
CA ILE A 223 9.03 14.93 11.18
C ILE A 223 9.79 14.19 10.09
N PHE A 224 9.86 14.76 8.89
CA PHE A 224 10.63 14.20 7.78
C PHE A 224 11.88 15.05 7.53
N ARG A 225 13.02 14.41 7.33
CA ARG A 225 14.36 15.01 7.26
C ARG A 225 15.10 14.52 6.02
N ILE A 226 15.87 15.42 5.41
CA ILE A 226 16.68 15.15 4.22
C ILE A 226 18.03 15.83 4.35
N PHE A 227 19.12 15.08 4.16
CA PHE A 227 20.48 15.61 4.26
C PHE A 227 21.49 14.73 3.50
N PRO A 228 22.60 15.29 2.98
CA PRO A 228 23.67 14.50 2.38
C PRO A 228 24.37 13.62 3.43
N GLU A 229 24.75 12.42 3.04
CA GLU A 229 25.54 11.51 3.88
C GLU A 229 26.93 12.11 4.18
N ASN A 230 27.54 11.69 5.29
CA ASN A 230 28.90 12.05 5.68
C ASN A 230 29.17 13.56 5.76
N ASP A 231 28.18 14.35 6.19
CA ASP A 231 28.26 15.80 6.31
C ASP A 231 28.64 16.53 5.01
N LYS A 232 28.41 15.91 3.84
CA LYS A 232 28.80 16.50 2.54
C LYS A 232 28.11 17.85 2.35
N GLN A 233 28.91 18.88 2.07
CA GLN A 233 28.43 20.26 1.86
C GLN A 233 28.01 20.50 0.41
N ALA A 234 27.17 19.60 -0.10
CA ALA A 234 26.73 19.59 -1.49
C ALA A 234 25.85 20.80 -1.83
N ARG A 235 25.96 21.28 -3.07
CA ARG A 235 24.97 22.19 -3.67
C ARG A 235 23.97 21.41 -4.51
N ILE A 236 22.69 21.66 -4.24
CA ILE A 236 21.57 20.99 -4.86
C ILE A 236 20.44 21.98 -5.14
N VAL A 237 19.76 21.80 -6.27
CA VAL A 237 18.55 22.55 -6.62
C VAL A 237 17.38 21.60 -6.63
N PHE A 238 16.42 21.77 -5.73
CA PHE A 238 15.18 20.99 -5.73
C PHE A 238 14.15 21.65 -6.63
N GLN A 239 13.76 20.97 -7.72
CA GLN A 239 12.65 21.37 -8.58
C GLN A 239 11.31 20.81 -8.06
N TRP A 240 11.35 19.61 -7.47
CA TRP A 240 10.25 18.96 -6.76
C TRP A 240 10.76 18.27 -5.49
N LEU A 241 10.00 18.40 -4.41
CA LEU A 241 10.28 17.76 -3.13
C LEU A 241 8.99 17.60 -2.33
N ASP A 242 8.12 16.71 -2.80
CA ASP A 242 6.72 16.64 -2.37
C ASP A 242 6.23 15.20 -2.26
N PHE A 243 5.31 14.97 -1.33
CA PHE A 243 4.52 13.75 -1.24
C PHE A 243 3.28 13.94 -2.11
N ILE A 244 3.05 13.04 -3.06
CA ILE A 244 2.00 13.20 -4.06
C ILE A 244 1.04 12.02 -4.04
N THR A 245 -0.19 12.30 -4.42
CA THR A 245 -1.21 11.31 -4.74
C THR A 245 -1.61 11.56 -6.18
N TYR A 246 -1.52 10.55 -7.01
CA TYR A 246 -1.99 10.62 -8.38
C TYR A 246 -3.51 10.63 -8.39
N PHE A 247 -4.10 11.22 -9.43
CA PHE A 247 -5.40 10.73 -9.87
C PHE A 247 -5.18 9.25 -10.13
N ILE A 248 -6.15 8.40 -9.80
CA ILE A 248 -6.09 7.01 -10.22
C ILE A 248 -5.88 7.08 -11.74
N GLU A 249 -4.65 6.87 -12.21
CA GLU A 249 -4.34 6.83 -13.62
C GLU A 249 -5.05 5.57 -14.07
N SER A 250 -6.28 5.73 -14.57
CA SER A 250 -6.76 4.88 -15.62
C SER A 250 -5.72 5.02 -16.72
N LYS A 251 -4.69 4.15 -16.70
CA LYS A 251 -3.89 3.90 -17.88
C LYS A 251 -4.90 3.82 -19.01
N GLN A 252 -4.65 4.55 -20.09
CA GLN A 252 -5.24 4.22 -21.38
C GLN A 252 -4.69 2.87 -21.85
N VAL A 253 -5.00 1.82 -21.10
CA VAL A 253 -5.44 0.55 -21.64
C VAL A 253 -6.88 0.84 -22.04
N GLY A 254 -7.25 0.55 -23.29
CA GLY A 254 -8.56 0.91 -23.84
C GLY A 254 -9.68 0.70 -22.83
N THR A 255 -10.56 1.69 -22.71
CA THR A 255 -11.74 1.71 -21.82
C THR A 255 -12.42 0.34 -21.73
N GLN A 256 -11.99 -0.48 -20.77
CA GLN A 256 -12.88 -1.39 -20.10
C GLN A 256 -13.42 -0.56 -18.94
N ALA A 257 -14.71 -0.28 -18.97
CA ALA A 257 -15.39 0.35 -17.85
C ALA A 257 -14.97 -0.36 -16.55
N ILE A 258 -14.75 0.41 -15.49
CA ILE A 258 -14.54 -0.14 -14.15
C ILE A 258 -15.76 -1.02 -13.87
N LYS A 259 -15.55 -2.33 -13.97
CA LYS A 259 -16.61 -3.33 -13.95
C LYS A 259 -16.36 -4.26 -12.77
N PRO A 260 -17.43 -4.74 -12.13
CA PRO A 260 -17.30 -5.80 -11.15
C PRO A 260 -16.58 -7.02 -11.72
N SER A 261 -15.78 -7.69 -10.88
CA SER A 261 -15.17 -8.98 -11.22
C SER A 261 -16.24 -10.01 -11.56
N GLU A 262 -15.97 -10.97 -12.45
CA GLU A 262 -16.97 -11.95 -12.90
C GLU A 262 -17.69 -12.68 -11.76
N LYS A 263 -16.96 -13.04 -10.70
CA LYS A 263 -17.50 -13.73 -9.53
C LYS A 263 -17.41 -12.87 -8.28
N VAL A 264 -18.42 -12.98 -7.42
CA VAL A 264 -18.48 -12.36 -6.09
C VAL A 264 -17.72 -13.24 -5.08
N LYS A 265 -17.00 -12.61 -4.17
CA LYS A 265 -16.27 -13.26 -3.07
C LYS A 265 -16.77 -12.84 -1.70
N CYS A 266 -17.43 -11.69 -1.58
CA CYS A 266 -18.00 -11.18 -0.34
C CYS A 266 -19.31 -10.44 -0.59
N ILE A 267 -20.34 -10.67 0.23
CA ILE A 267 -21.59 -9.90 0.24
C ILE A 267 -21.68 -9.11 1.55
N ALA A 268 -21.86 -7.81 1.42
CA ALA A 268 -22.17 -6.90 2.51
C ALA A 268 -23.69 -6.73 2.63
N TRP A 269 -24.19 -6.90 3.85
CA TRP A 269 -25.60 -6.78 4.17
C TRP A 269 -25.86 -5.50 4.94
N ASP A 270 -26.87 -4.73 4.52
CA ASP A 270 -27.59 -3.88 5.45
C ASP A 270 -28.49 -4.73 6.38
N LEU A 271 -28.98 -4.13 7.47
CA LEU A 271 -29.74 -4.81 8.50
C LEU A 271 -31.23 -4.44 8.43
N ASP A 272 -31.54 -3.18 8.73
CA ASP A 272 -32.92 -2.70 8.85
C ASP A 272 -33.62 -2.73 7.49
N ASN A 273 -34.85 -3.23 7.46
CA ASN A 273 -35.62 -3.48 6.24
C ASN A 273 -34.93 -4.34 5.17
N THR A 274 -33.73 -4.87 5.42
CA THR A 274 -32.94 -5.67 4.48
C THR A 274 -32.85 -7.11 4.97
N LEU A 275 -32.21 -7.34 6.11
CA LEU A 275 -32.06 -8.66 6.73
C LEU A 275 -33.32 -9.04 7.52
N TRP A 276 -33.91 -8.07 8.23
CA TRP A 276 -35.17 -8.20 8.96
C TRP A 276 -36.15 -7.10 8.58
N ASP A 277 -37.41 -7.27 8.95
CA ASP A 277 -38.44 -6.24 8.73
C ASP A 277 -38.44 -5.20 9.86
N GLY A 278 -38.38 -3.92 9.49
CA GLY A 278 -38.44 -2.78 10.40
C GLY A 278 -37.08 -2.19 10.77
N ILE A 279 -37.13 -1.10 11.54
CA ILE A 279 -35.97 -0.33 12.00
C ILE A 279 -35.71 -0.67 13.47
N LEU A 280 -34.48 -1.08 13.80
CA LEU A 280 -34.12 -1.59 15.12
C LEU A 280 -34.42 -0.63 16.27
N ILE A 281 -34.19 0.67 16.09
CA ILE A 281 -34.39 1.69 17.15
C ILE A 281 -35.87 2.04 17.38
N GLU A 282 -36.73 1.79 16.40
CA GLU A 282 -38.16 2.11 16.46
C GLU A 282 -38.98 0.96 17.06
N ARG A 283 -38.33 -0.14 17.45
CA ARG A 283 -39.01 -1.34 17.94
C ARG A 283 -39.68 -1.12 19.29
N ILE A 284 -40.91 -1.59 19.41
CA ILE A 284 -41.68 -1.61 20.66
C ILE A 284 -41.52 -2.98 21.38
N SER A 285 -41.12 -4.03 20.65
CA SER A 285 -40.93 -5.38 21.18
C SER A 285 -39.53 -5.91 20.89
N ASP A 286 -39.02 -6.79 21.75
CA ASP A 286 -37.70 -7.42 21.60
C ASP A 286 -37.63 -8.50 20.50
N LYS A 287 -38.73 -8.77 19.79
CA LYS A 287 -38.78 -9.79 18.74
C LYS A 287 -38.59 -9.14 17.36
N MET A 288 -37.37 -9.26 16.83
CA MET A 288 -37.09 -9.01 15.42
C MET A 288 -37.29 -10.31 14.63
N VAL A 289 -37.97 -10.24 13.50
CA VAL A 289 -38.20 -11.41 12.63
C VAL A 289 -37.31 -11.27 11.41
N ILE A 290 -36.37 -12.22 11.25
CA ILE A 290 -35.57 -12.33 10.03
C ILE A 290 -36.46 -12.67 8.85
N LYS A 291 -36.21 -12.05 7.69
CA LYS A 291 -36.85 -12.43 6.44
C LYS A 291 -36.39 -13.86 6.06
N PRO A 292 -37.31 -14.82 5.86
CA PRO A 292 -36.93 -16.22 5.56
C PRO A 292 -36.00 -16.37 4.35
N ASP A 293 -36.18 -15.53 3.33
CA ASP A 293 -35.34 -15.55 2.13
C ASP A 293 -33.93 -15.03 2.39
N SER A 294 -33.77 -14.05 3.28
CA SER A 294 -32.46 -13.56 3.71
C SER A 294 -31.69 -14.66 4.45
N LEU A 295 -32.34 -15.40 5.35
CA LEU A 295 -31.73 -16.53 6.05
C LEU A 295 -31.27 -17.62 5.08
N ARG A 296 -32.15 -18.03 4.16
CA ARG A 296 -31.85 -19.03 3.13
C ARG A 296 -30.67 -18.61 2.25
N LEU A 297 -30.61 -17.32 1.89
CA LEU A 297 -29.50 -16.79 1.10
C LEU A 297 -28.19 -16.81 1.91
N ILE A 298 -28.21 -16.38 3.19
CA ILE A 298 -27.03 -16.39 4.06
C ILE A 298 -26.42 -17.79 4.16
N GLU A 299 -27.24 -18.82 4.39
CA GLU A 299 -26.78 -20.20 4.51
C GLU A 299 -26.20 -20.72 3.18
N ALA A 300 -26.90 -20.50 2.07
CA ALA A 300 -26.44 -20.92 0.75
C ALA A 300 -25.14 -20.22 0.30
N LEU A 301 -24.95 -18.94 0.66
CA LEU A 301 -23.71 -18.22 0.39
C LEU A 301 -22.54 -18.79 1.20
N ASP A 302 -22.76 -19.15 2.47
CA ASP A 302 -21.74 -19.77 3.32
C ASP A 302 -21.32 -21.15 2.77
N GLU A 303 -22.28 -21.98 2.34
CA GLU A 303 -22.01 -23.26 1.68
C GLU A 303 -21.20 -23.09 0.38
N ARG A 304 -21.46 -22.01 -0.38
CA ARG A 304 -20.69 -21.62 -1.57
C ARG A 304 -19.37 -20.93 -1.25
N GLY A 305 -19.03 -20.77 0.03
CA GLY A 305 -17.80 -20.12 0.49
C GLY A 305 -17.69 -18.66 0.06
N ILE A 306 -18.82 -17.99 -0.15
CA ILE A 306 -18.92 -16.55 -0.37
C ILE A 306 -18.98 -15.91 1.02
N LEU A 307 -17.99 -15.08 1.32
CA LEU A 307 -17.89 -14.44 2.62
C LEU A 307 -19.03 -13.45 2.81
N GLN A 308 -19.38 -13.17 4.05
CA GLN A 308 -20.45 -12.25 4.37
C GLN A 308 -19.96 -11.25 5.42
N THR A 309 -20.46 -10.02 5.33
CA THR A 309 -20.18 -8.95 6.28
C THR A 309 -21.41 -8.07 6.45
N ILE A 310 -21.39 -7.19 7.43
CA ILE A 310 -22.45 -6.20 7.67
C ILE A 310 -21.91 -4.82 7.38
N VAL A 311 -22.68 -4.02 6.65
CA VAL A 311 -22.44 -2.58 6.47
C VAL A 311 -23.76 -1.86 6.68
N SER A 312 -24.02 -1.47 7.93
CA SER A 312 -25.30 -0.89 8.32
C SER A 312 -25.14 0.33 9.22
N LYS A 313 -26.06 1.29 9.09
CA LYS A 313 -26.12 2.51 9.89
C LYS A 313 -26.99 2.27 11.12
N ASN A 314 -26.36 1.76 12.17
CA ASN A 314 -27.03 1.37 13.40
C ASN A 314 -26.14 1.61 14.63
N ASP A 315 -26.75 1.50 15.82
CA ASP A 315 -25.98 1.34 17.05
C ASP A 315 -25.31 -0.04 17.05
N HIS A 316 -24.00 -0.06 17.30
CA HIS A 316 -23.22 -1.29 17.21
C HIS A 316 -23.69 -2.34 18.20
N ASP A 317 -23.84 -1.97 19.47
CA ASP A 317 -24.07 -2.93 20.55
C ASP A 317 -25.48 -3.51 20.45
N GLU A 318 -26.48 -2.67 20.17
CA GLU A 318 -27.85 -3.15 19.99
C GLU A 318 -28.01 -4.10 18.80
N ALA A 319 -27.47 -3.72 17.64
CA ALA A 319 -27.59 -4.53 16.43
C ALA A 319 -26.80 -5.84 16.53
N PHE A 320 -25.61 -5.81 17.14
CA PHE A 320 -24.80 -7.00 17.33
C PHE A 320 -25.43 -7.98 18.33
N GLU A 321 -26.04 -7.48 19.40
CA GLU A 321 -26.82 -8.32 20.32
C GLU A 321 -28.07 -8.92 19.65
N MET A 322 -28.69 -8.22 18.71
CA MET A 322 -29.79 -8.79 17.91
C MET A 322 -29.31 -9.95 17.03
N LEU A 323 -28.18 -9.77 16.34
CA LEU A 323 -27.57 -10.82 15.51
C LEU A 323 -27.19 -12.06 16.32
N LYS A 324 -26.75 -11.88 17.57
CA LYS A 324 -26.53 -12.98 18.53
C LYS A 324 -27.82 -13.74 18.85
N LYS A 325 -28.89 -13.02 19.21
CA LYS A 325 -30.19 -13.62 19.52
C LYS A 325 -30.76 -14.40 18.32
N LEU A 326 -30.50 -13.95 17.11
CA LEU A 326 -30.88 -14.62 15.86
C LEU A 326 -29.94 -15.77 15.48
N GLY A 327 -28.80 -15.95 16.16
CA GLY A 327 -27.83 -17.00 15.85
C GLY A 327 -26.99 -16.74 14.60
N LEU A 328 -26.91 -15.50 14.14
CA LEU A 328 -26.30 -15.15 12.85
C LEU A 328 -24.91 -14.51 12.96
N GLN A 329 -24.48 -14.13 14.17
CA GLN A 329 -23.22 -13.40 14.37
C GLN A 329 -22.01 -14.08 13.68
N GLU A 330 -21.98 -15.42 13.66
CA GLU A 330 -20.86 -16.19 13.16
C GLU A 330 -20.72 -16.07 11.64
N TYR A 331 -21.80 -15.80 10.91
CA TYR A 331 -21.80 -15.64 9.45
C TYR A 331 -21.08 -14.37 8.98
N PHE A 332 -21.01 -13.34 9.82
CA PHE A 332 -20.57 -12.01 9.40
C PHE A 332 -19.15 -11.68 9.89
N LEU A 333 -18.23 -11.55 8.95
CA LEU A 333 -16.83 -11.20 9.20
C LEU A 333 -16.66 -9.68 9.17
N HIS A 334 -15.95 -9.13 10.16
CA HIS A 334 -15.67 -7.69 10.29
C HIS A 334 -16.90 -6.78 10.11
N PRO A 335 -17.99 -6.99 10.86
CA PRO A 335 -19.19 -6.16 10.74
C PRO A 335 -18.86 -4.68 10.97
N ALA A 336 -19.29 -3.82 10.06
CA ALA A 336 -19.22 -2.37 10.17
C ALA A 336 -20.63 -1.82 10.47
N ILE A 337 -20.94 -1.76 11.77
CA ILE A 337 -22.19 -1.19 12.28
C ILE A 337 -21.85 0.18 12.87
N ASN A 338 -22.04 1.24 12.07
CA ASN A 338 -21.72 2.61 12.45
C ASN A 338 -22.37 3.62 11.48
N TRP A 339 -22.34 4.89 11.86
CA TRP A 339 -22.91 6.00 11.08
C TRP A 339 -22.01 6.52 9.93
N GLY A 340 -20.93 5.81 9.60
CA GLY A 340 -20.01 6.15 8.52
C GLY A 340 -20.57 5.90 7.11
N GLN A 341 -19.81 6.28 6.09
CA GLN A 341 -20.14 5.99 4.69
C GLN A 341 -19.97 4.50 4.39
N LYS A 342 -20.95 3.89 3.69
CA LYS A 342 -20.91 2.46 3.37
C LYS A 342 -19.76 2.13 2.43
N SER A 343 -19.46 3.00 1.47
CA SER A 343 -18.31 2.84 0.57
C SER A 343 -16.96 2.77 1.29
N GLU A 344 -16.71 3.61 2.29
CA GLU A 344 -15.48 3.59 3.09
C GLU A 344 -15.39 2.37 4.03
N ASN A 345 -16.53 1.96 4.61
CA ASN A 345 -16.63 0.73 5.38
C ASN A 345 -16.29 -0.49 4.51
N LEU A 346 -16.82 -0.57 3.29
CA LEU A 346 -16.51 -1.63 2.32
C LEU A 346 -15.03 -1.68 1.95
N LYS A 347 -14.38 -0.52 1.70
CA LYS A 347 -12.93 -0.45 1.45
C LYS A 347 -12.12 -0.99 2.64
N THR A 348 -12.52 -0.61 3.85
CA THR A 348 -11.87 -1.05 5.09
C THR A 348 -12.00 -2.56 5.26
N ILE A 349 -13.20 -3.11 5.04
CA ILE A 349 -13.46 -4.56 5.11
C ILE A 349 -12.69 -5.32 4.04
N ALA A 350 -12.66 -4.83 2.79
CA ALA A 350 -11.88 -5.43 1.71
C ALA A 350 -10.38 -5.51 2.05
N SER A 351 -9.84 -4.48 2.68
CA SER A 351 -8.47 -4.47 3.20
C SER A 351 -8.25 -5.51 4.30
N LYS A 352 -9.14 -5.56 5.32
CA LYS A 352 -9.07 -6.54 6.42
C LYS A 352 -9.17 -7.98 5.93
N LEU A 353 -10.08 -8.25 4.99
CA LEU A 353 -10.25 -9.58 4.37
C LEU A 353 -9.17 -9.90 3.31
N ASN A 354 -8.31 -8.93 2.98
CA ASN A 354 -7.30 -9.02 1.92
C ASN A 354 -7.87 -9.57 0.59
N ILE A 355 -9.03 -9.04 0.17
CA ILE A 355 -9.69 -9.37 -1.10
C ILE A 355 -10.01 -8.09 -1.87
N ASN A 356 -10.01 -8.18 -3.20
CA ASN A 356 -10.28 -7.01 -4.03
C ASN A 356 -11.72 -6.52 -3.87
N ILE A 357 -11.89 -5.21 -3.78
CA ILE A 357 -13.19 -4.55 -3.67
C ILE A 357 -14.11 -4.82 -4.87
N ASP A 358 -13.55 -5.06 -6.06
CA ASP A 358 -14.30 -5.44 -7.27
C ASP A 358 -15.00 -6.81 -7.20
N THR A 359 -14.73 -7.60 -6.15
CA THR A 359 -15.41 -8.88 -5.87
C THR A 359 -16.51 -8.76 -4.82
N PHE A 360 -16.84 -7.55 -4.38
CA PHE A 360 -17.90 -7.31 -3.39
C PHE A 360 -19.25 -7.09 -4.05
N ALA A 361 -20.30 -7.45 -3.31
CA ALA A 361 -21.65 -6.98 -3.54
C ALA A 361 -22.22 -6.35 -2.25
N LEU A 362 -23.14 -5.39 -2.38
CA LEU A 362 -23.95 -4.82 -1.31
C LEU A 362 -25.42 -5.18 -1.53
N ILE A 363 -26.12 -5.60 -0.48
CA ILE A 363 -27.59 -5.73 -0.44
C ILE A 363 -28.13 -4.69 0.54
N ASP A 364 -29.04 -3.83 0.09
CA ASP A 364 -29.54 -2.69 0.86
C ASP A 364 -30.92 -2.24 0.37
N ASP A 365 -31.86 -1.92 1.26
CA ASP A 365 -33.19 -1.43 0.90
C ASP A 365 -33.19 0.04 0.45
N SER A 366 -32.25 0.84 0.96
CA SER A 366 -32.17 2.29 0.74
C SER A 366 -31.57 2.65 -0.61
N ASP A 367 -32.37 3.27 -1.49
CA ASP A 367 -31.90 3.81 -2.77
C ASP A 367 -30.73 4.79 -2.58
N PHE A 368 -30.75 5.58 -1.50
CA PHE A 368 -29.71 6.57 -1.19
C PHE A 368 -28.36 5.91 -0.88
N GLU A 369 -28.35 4.89 -0.03
CA GLU A 369 -27.13 4.17 0.32
C GLU A 369 -26.58 3.36 -0.87
N ARG A 370 -27.49 2.74 -1.66
CA ARG A 370 -27.10 2.04 -2.89
C ARG A 370 -26.45 2.97 -3.92
N ASN A 371 -26.97 4.18 -4.07
CA ASN A 371 -26.39 5.20 -4.95
C ASN A 371 -25.04 5.69 -4.42
N GLU A 372 -24.90 5.93 -3.12
CA GLU A 372 -23.64 6.32 -2.48
C GLU A 372 -22.52 5.32 -2.81
N VAL A 373 -22.80 4.02 -2.68
CA VAL A 373 -21.83 2.98 -3.00
C VAL A 373 -21.58 2.87 -4.49
N SER A 374 -22.61 2.94 -5.33
CA SER A 374 -22.46 2.83 -6.79
C SER A 374 -21.64 3.98 -7.38
N GLU A 375 -21.77 5.20 -6.84
CA GLU A 375 -21.01 6.38 -7.28
C GLU A 375 -19.54 6.32 -6.83
N ASN A 376 -19.29 5.91 -5.58
CA ASN A 376 -17.94 5.90 -5.02
C ASN A 376 -17.15 4.63 -5.34
N LEU A 377 -17.84 3.52 -5.65
CA LEU A 377 -17.30 2.19 -5.91
C LEU A 377 -18.05 1.50 -7.07
N PRO A 378 -17.93 2.00 -8.32
CA PRO A 378 -18.62 1.42 -9.48
C PRO A 378 -18.26 -0.05 -9.79
N GLN A 379 -17.16 -0.56 -9.21
CA GLN A 379 -16.76 -1.95 -9.27
C GLN A 379 -17.47 -2.87 -8.26
N VAL A 380 -18.23 -2.32 -7.31
CA VAL A 380 -19.01 -3.10 -6.34
C VAL A 380 -20.40 -3.33 -6.93
N ARG A 381 -20.87 -4.58 -6.90
CA ARG A 381 -22.27 -4.88 -7.28
C ARG A 381 -23.20 -4.38 -6.19
N VAL A 382 -24.36 -3.86 -6.58
CA VAL A 382 -25.34 -3.32 -5.64
C VAL A 382 -26.68 -3.91 -6.01
N TYR A 383 -27.32 -4.57 -5.05
CA TYR A 383 -28.61 -5.23 -5.19
C TYR A 383 -29.60 -4.63 -4.20
N LYS A 384 -30.87 -4.56 -4.60
CA LYS A 384 -31.97 -4.20 -3.73
C LYS A 384 -32.39 -5.40 -2.88
N ASP A 385 -32.93 -5.15 -1.69
CA ASP A 385 -33.49 -6.18 -0.81
C ASP A 385 -34.54 -7.07 -1.52
N THR A 386 -35.32 -6.50 -2.44
CA THR A 386 -36.32 -7.23 -3.23
C THR A 386 -35.72 -8.26 -4.20
N GLU A 387 -34.42 -8.20 -4.50
CA GLU A 387 -33.73 -9.12 -5.42
C GLU A 387 -33.18 -10.38 -4.72
N ILE A 388 -33.20 -10.44 -3.38
CA ILE A 388 -32.60 -11.52 -2.57
C ILE A 388 -32.99 -12.92 -3.06
N ASN A 389 -34.24 -13.09 -3.48
CA ASN A 389 -34.77 -14.38 -3.95
C ASN A 389 -34.12 -14.91 -5.22
N ASP A 390 -33.65 -14.02 -6.08
CA ASP A 390 -33.11 -14.36 -7.40
C ASP A 390 -31.58 -14.49 -7.38
N LEU A 391 -30.91 -13.93 -6.36
CA LEU A 391 -29.45 -13.86 -6.28
C LEU A 391 -28.75 -15.21 -6.45
N LEU A 392 -29.28 -16.31 -5.90
CA LEU A 392 -28.64 -17.62 -6.03
C LEU A 392 -28.59 -18.16 -7.47
N SER A 393 -29.42 -17.61 -8.37
CA SER A 393 -29.45 -17.94 -9.80
C SER A 393 -28.47 -17.12 -10.63
N TYR A 394 -27.91 -16.04 -10.06
CA TYR A 394 -27.02 -15.15 -10.80
C TYR A 394 -25.65 -15.81 -11.02
N ASN A 395 -25.14 -15.72 -12.25
CA ASN A 395 -23.90 -16.36 -12.64
C ASN A 395 -22.71 -15.90 -11.78
N GLU A 396 -22.68 -14.64 -11.33
CA GLU A 396 -21.62 -14.14 -10.45
C GLU A 396 -21.54 -14.82 -9.07
N LEU A 397 -22.62 -15.49 -8.65
CA LEU A 397 -22.74 -16.24 -7.39
C LEU A 397 -22.67 -17.76 -7.60
N ASP A 398 -22.57 -18.22 -8.85
CA ASP A 398 -22.32 -19.62 -9.19
C ASP A 398 -20.82 -19.91 -9.16
N VAL A 399 -20.37 -20.69 -8.18
CA VAL A 399 -18.95 -20.94 -7.90
C VAL A 399 -18.67 -22.42 -7.69
N ILE A 400 -17.47 -22.86 -8.08
CA ILE A 400 -17.00 -24.22 -7.80
C ILE A 400 -16.90 -24.39 -6.27
N VAL A 401 -17.55 -25.44 -5.75
CA VAL A 401 -17.59 -25.75 -4.32
C VAL A 401 -16.68 -26.94 -4.02
N SER A 402 -15.58 -26.67 -3.33
CA SER A 402 -14.73 -27.69 -2.69
C SER A 402 -15.03 -27.79 -1.18
N GLU A 403 -14.41 -28.75 -0.50
CA GLU A 403 -14.49 -28.83 0.97
C GLU A 403 -13.89 -27.59 1.64
N GLU A 404 -12.80 -27.04 1.10
CA GLU A 404 -12.21 -25.78 1.58
C GLU A 404 -13.08 -24.55 1.27
N THR A 405 -13.91 -24.61 0.22
CA THR A 405 -14.92 -23.58 -0.06
C THR A 405 -15.97 -23.56 1.04
N ARG A 406 -16.50 -24.72 1.45
CA ARG A 406 -17.52 -24.80 2.53
C ARG A 406 -17.00 -24.31 3.89
N ASN A 407 -15.72 -24.54 4.16
CA ASN A 407 -15.08 -24.14 5.40
C ASN A 407 -14.47 -22.72 5.35
N ARG A 408 -14.82 -21.93 4.33
CA ARG A 408 -14.11 -20.68 4.01
C ARG A 408 -14.27 -19.63 5.10
N ARG A 409 -15.45 -19.51 5.69
CA ARG A 409 -15.74 -18.58 6.78
C ARG A 409 -14.93 -18.90 8.03
N GLN A 410 -14.93 -20.16 8.47
CA GLN A 410 -14.21 -20.63 9.66
C GLN A 410 -12.69 -20.38 9.53
N MET A 411 -12.14 -20.54 8.32
CA MET A 411 -10.73 -20.21 8.07
C MET A 411 -10.43 -18.72 8.24
N TYR A 412 -11.36 -17.84 7.86
CA TYR A 412 -11.22 -16.39 8.07
C TYR A 412 -11.43 -16.00 9.54
N GLN A 413 -12.35 -16.63 10.26
CA GLN A 413 -12.52 -16.41 11.71
C GLN A 413 -11.21 -16.72 12.46
N LYS A 414 -10.56 -17.85 12.14
CA LYS A 414 -9.23 -18.16 12.69
C LYS A 414 -8.17 -17.13 12.34
N GLU A 415 -8.26 -16.49 11.17
CA GLU A 415 -7.33 -15.41 10.79
C GLU A 415 -7.57 -14.13 11.61
N ILE A 416 -8.81 -13.86 12.02
CA ILE A 416 -9.14 -12.77 12.93
C ILE A 416 -8.51 -13.02 14.29
N GLU A 417 -8.67 -14.22 14.85
CA GLU A 417 -8.04 -14.63 16.12
C GLU A 417 -6.50 -14.50 16.04
N ARG A 418 -5.89 -14.93 14.93
CA ARG A 418 -4.45 -14.75 14.69
C ARG A 418 -4.04 -13.28 14.68
N SER A 419 -4.84 -12.42 14.05
CA SER A 419 -4.55 -10.99 13.92
C SER A 419 -4.64 -10.27 15.28
N GLU A 420 -5.56 -10.69 16.14
CA GLU A 420 -5.66 -10.19 17.52
C GLU A 420 -4.43 -10.59 18.34
N ILE A 421 -3.96 -11.83 18.18
CA ILE A 421 -2.72 -12.28 18.83
C ILE A 421 -1.52 -11.53 18.27
N LEU A 422 -1.42 -11.32 16.95
CA LEU A 422 -0.36 -10.52 16.35
C LEU A 422 -0.30 -9.11 16.94
N ALA A 423 -1.44 -8.48 17.23
CA ALA A 423 -1.49 -7.17 17.88
C ALA A 423 -0.83 -7.15 19.28
N SER A 424 -0.72 -8.29 19.95
CA SER A 424 0.00 -8.44 21.22
C SER A 424 1.52 -8.61 21.08
N TYR A 425 2.03 -8.88 19.87
CA TYR A 425 3.46 -9.00 19.58
C TYR A 425 3.99 -7.64 19.12
N SER A 426 4.76 -6.96 19.98
CA SER A 426 5.30 -5.60 19.78
C SER A 426 6.21 -5.46 18.54
N ASN A 427 5.62 -5.27 17.36
CA ASN A 427 6.28 -4.99 16.06
C ASN A 427 7.31 -6.03 15.54
N ASP A 428 7.43 -7.21 16.15
CA ASP A 428 8.32 -8.29 15.67
C ASP A 428 7.52 -9.38 14.93
N TYR A 429 7.26 -9.12 13.64
CA TYR A 429 6.45 -9.97 12.78
C TYR A 429 7.07 -11.35 12.54
N ASP A 430 8.40 -11.41 12.34
CA ASP A 430 9.09 -12.67 12.09
C ASP A 430 9.08 -13.57 13.34
N LYS A 431 9.19 -12.99 14.54
CA LYS A 431 9.03 -13.72 15.80
C LYS A 431 7.60 -14.25 15.97
N PHE A 432 6.59 -13.47 15.58
CA PHE A 432 5.21 -13.95 15.56
C PHE A 432 5.05 -15.14 14.61
N LEU A 433 5.54 -15.06 13.36
CA LEU A 433 5.45 -16.16 12.40
C LEU A 433 6.14 -17.44 12.89
N ARG A 434 7.34 -17.33 13.49
CA ARG A 434 8.02 -18.47 14.13
C ARG A 434 7.16 -19.07 15.25
N SER A 435 6.50 -18.23 16.05
CA SER A 435 5.59 -18.69 17.10
C SER A 435 4.36 -19.43 16.58
N CYS A 436 3.95 -19.20 15.32
CA CYS A 436 2.83 -19.89 14.71
C CYS A 436 3.16 -21.35 14.38
N MET A 437 4.45 -21.70 14.28
CA MET A 437 4.92 -23.04 13.90
C MET A 437 4.28 -23.49 12.58
N LEU A 438 4.43 -22.65 11.55
CA LEU A 438 3.90 -22.91 10.21
C LEU A 438 4.60 -24.13 9.59
N GLU A 439 3.80 -25.10 9.13
CA GLU A 439 4.25 -26.27 8.40
C GLU A 439 3.57 -26.30 7.02
N ILE A 440 4.36 -26.58 5.98
CA ILE A 440 3.90 -26.82 4.60
C ILE A 440 4.11 -28.29 4.30
N GLU A 441 3.07 -28.96 3.83
CA GLU A 441 3.16 -30.30 3.24
C GLU A 441 3.04 -30.19 1.72
N LEU A 442 4.07 -30.63 0.99
CA LEU A 442 4.14 -30.66 -0.47
C LEU A 442 3.86 -32.08 -0.97
N PHE A 443 2.97 -32.23 -1.94
CA PHE A 443 2.57 -33.52 -2.49
C PHE A 443 2.10 -33.41 -3.94
N VAL A 444 2.01 -34.54 -4.66
CA VAL A 444 1.37 -34.60 -5.97
C VAL A 444 -0.12 -34.89 -5.76
N PRO A 445 -1.06 -34.10 -6.32
CA PRO A 445 -2.48 -34.33 -6.11
C PRO A 445 -2.93 -35.60 -6.86
N HIS A 446 -3.56 -36.52 -6.14
CA HIS A 446 -4.04 -37.80 -6.67
C HIS A 446 -5.50 -38.08 -6.33
N LEU A 447 -5.98 -37.55 -5.19
CA LEU A 447 -7.37 -37.70 -4.79
C LEU A 447 -8.25 -36.70 -5.54
N GLU A 448 -9.47 -37.11 -5.84
CA GLU A 448 -10.41 -36.29 -6.59
C GLU A 448 -10.70 -34.94 -5.89
N ALA A 449 -10.80 -34.93 -4.56
CA ALA A 449 -10.95 -33.71 -3.77
C ALA A 449 -9.76 -32.75 -3.92
N GLU A 450 -8.52 -33.27 -3.94
CA GLU A 450 -7.31 -32.48 -4.13
C GLU A 450 -7.28 -31.86 -5.52
N ILE A 451 -7.63 -32.65 -6.54
CA ILE A 451 -7.68 -32.22 -7.94
C ILE A 451 -8.70 -31.09 -8.13
N ILE A 452 -9.92 -31.26 -7.62
CA ILE A 452 -10.96 -30.22 -7.65
C ILE A 452 -10.46 -28.94 -6.98
N ARG A 453 -9.75 -29.07 -5.86
CA ARG A 453 -9.25 -27.94 -5.11
C ARG A 453 -8.10 -27.21 -5.81
N CYS A 454 -7.17 -27.93 -6.44
CA CYS A 454 -6.14 -27.34 -7.29
C CYS A 454 -6.76 -26.62 -8.49
N TYR A 455 -7.78 -27.21 -9.11
CA TYR A 455 -8.52 -26.59 -10.20
C TYR A 455 -9.20 -25.29 -9.73
N GLU A 456 -9.89 -25.32 -8.59
CA GLU A 456 -10.51 -24.14 -7.98
C GLU A 456 -9.48 -23.01 -7.74
N LEU A 457 -8.31 -23.34 -7.21
CA LEU A 457 -7.23 -22.36 -6.95
C LEU A 457 -6.80 -21.65 -8.22
N ILE A 458 -6.53 -22.39 -9.30
CA ILE A 458 -6.15 -21.78 -10.58
C ILE A 458 -7.26 -20.86 -11.09
N GLN A 459 -8.52 -21.30 -11.06
CA GLN A 459 -9.63 -20.54 -11.63
C GLN A 459 -9.97 -19.27 -10.84
N ARG A 460 -9.86 -19.30 -9.49
CA ARG A 460 -10.34 -18.21 -8.62
C ARG A 460 -9.26 -17.21 -8.18
N THR A 461 -7.99 -17.51 -8.43
CA THR A 461 -6.87 -16.70 -7.95
C THR A 461 -6.35 -15.76 -9.03
N ASN A 462 -6.36 -14.47 -8.72
CA ASN A 462 -5.89 -13.41 -9.61
C ASN A 462 -4.62 -12.72 -9.09
N GLN A 463 -4.57 -12.33 -7.80
CA GLN A 463 -3.43 -11.59 -7.26
C GLN A 463 -2.18 -12.44 -7.02
N LEU A 464 -2.37 -13.70 -6.64
CA LEU A 464 -1.31 -14.64 -6.29
C LEU A 464 -1.29 -15.78 -7.30
N ASN A 465 -1.31 -15.42 -8.58
CA ASN A 465 -1.25 -16.35 -9.70
C ASN A 465 -0.27 -15.81 -10.74
N LEU A 466 0.84 -16.51 -10.95
CA LEU A 466 1.96 -16.04 -11.77
C LEU A 466 1.61 -16.01 -13.26
N SER A 467 0.88 -17.03 -13.73
CA SER A 467 0.57 -17.23 -15.15
C SER A 467 -0.80 -16.70 -15.52
N THR A 468 -1.73 -16.60 -14.57
CA THR A 468 -3.16 -16.27 -14.76
C THR A 468 -3.88 -17.19 -15.76
N ASN A 469 -3.31 -18.37 -16.05
CA ASN A 469 -3.94 -19.34 -16.93
C ASN A 469 -5.29 -19.81 -16.38
N ARG A 470 -6.22 -20.08 -17.28
CA ARG A 470 -7.54 -20.67 -16.99
C ARG A 470 -7.69 -21.89 -17.87
N TYR A 471 -8.05 -23.01 -17.27
CA TYR A 471 -8.14 -24.29 -17.97
C TYR A 471 -9.58 -24.75 -18.06
N ALA A 472 -9.96 -25.35 -19.19
CA ALA A 472 -11.10 -26.27 -19.16
C ALA A 472 -10.73 -27.45 -18.25
N GLU A 473 -11.71 -28.00 -17.52
CA GLU A 473 -11.45 -29.06 -16.55
C GLU A 473 -10.73 -30.27 -17.18
N LYS A 474 -11.14 -30.65 -18.40
CA LYS A 474 -10.50 -31.73 -19.16
C LYS A 474 -9.02 -31.48 -19.42
N ASP A 475 -8.65 -30.25 -19.75
CA ASP A 475 -7.25 -29.88 -20.04
C ASP A 475 -6.42 -29.85 -18.75
N PHE A 476 -7.01 -29.37 -17.65
CA PHE A 476 -6.37 -29.42 -16.33
C PHE A 476 -6.07 -30.86 -15.90
N ARG A 477 -7.05 -31.77 -16.05
CA ARG A 477 -6.84 -33.20 -15.75
C ARG A 477 -5.81 -33.85 -16.66
N SER A 478 -5.81 -33.50 -17.95
CA SER A 478 -4.81 -33.99 -18.90
C SER A 478 -3.40 -33.51 -18.54
N MET A 479 -3.27 -32.30 -18.01
CA MET A 479 -2.00 -31.74 -17.54
C MET A 479 -1.44 -32.53 -16.34
N LEU A 480 -2.29 -32.94 -15.40
CA LEU A 480 -1.89 -33.76 -14.24
C LEU A 480 -1.33 -35.14 -14.64
N GLN A 481 -1.75 -35.67 -15.79
CA GLN A 481 -1.33 -36.97 -16.31
C GLN A 481 -0.12 -36.89 -17.25
N ASN A 482 0.34 -35.69 -17.60
CA ASN A 482 1.42 -35.51 -18.55
C ASN A 482 2.79 -35.82 -17.90
N PRO A 483 3.56 -36.80 -18.42
CA PRO A 483 4.84 -37.18 -17.81
C PRO A 483 5.91 -36.08 -17.86
N TYR A 484 5.76 -35.07 -18.73
CA TYR A 484 6.67 -33.92 -18.83
C TYR A 484 6.29 -32.77 -17.88
N HIS A 485 5.18 -32.91 -17.15
CA HIS A 485 4.75 -31.93 -16.14
C HIS A 485 4.75 -32.55 -14.74
N LYS A 486 5.49 -31.96 -13.82
CA LYS A 486 5.35 -32.24 -12.40
C LYS A 486 4.34 -31.27 -11.81
N CYS A 487 3.18 -31.80 -11.42
CA CYS A 487 2.11 -31.03 -10.80
C CYS A 487 2.17 -31.22 -9.28
N ILE A 488 2.40 -30.15 -8.54
CA ILE A 488 2.63 -30.19 -7.09
C ILE A 488 1.59 -29.31 -6.42
N SER A 489 0.95 -29.83 -5.40
CA SER A 489 0.10 -29.06 -4.50
C SER A 489 0.74 -28.96 -3.12
N PHE A 490 0.31 -27.97 -2.36
CA PHE A 490 0.74 -27.84 -0.98
C PHE A 490 -0.37 -27.38 -0.06
N SER A 491 -0.37 -27.97 1.13
CA SER A 491 -1.25 -27.60 2.23
C SER A 491 -0.43 -26.94 3.34
N CYS A 492 -1.08 -26.05 4.10
CA CYS A 492 -0.46 -25.40 5.25
C CYS A 492 -1.22 -25.74 6.54
N ARG A 493 -0.48 -25.80 7.65
CA ARG A 493 -1.05 -25.78 9.00
C ARG A 493 -0.18 -24.95 9.94
N ASP A 494 -0.79 -24.45 10.99
CA ASP A 494 -0.10 -23.81 12.12
C ASP A 494 -0.75 -24.24 13.44
N LYS A 495 -0.29 -23.65 14.56
CA LYS A 495 -0.84 -23.95 15.89
C LYS A 495 -2.34 -23.63 16.07
N PHE A 496 -2.93 -22.81 15.20
CA PHE A 496 -4.34 -22.43 15.22
C PHE A 496 -5.21 -23.35 14.33
N GLY A 497 -4.57 -24.12 13.45
CA GLY A 497 -5.19 -25.20 12.69
C GLY A 497 -4.71 -25.30 11.25
N THR A 498 -5.44 -26.09 10.47
CA THR A 498 -5.16 -26.28 9.05
C THR A 498 -5.73 -25.14 8.19
N TYR A 499 -4.99 -24.77 7.16
CA TYR A 499 -5.43 -23.88 6.08
C TYR A 499 -6.04 -24.66 4.90
N GLY A 500 -5.91 -26.00 4.90
CA GLY A 500 -6.22 -26.85 3.76
C GLY A 500 -5.20 -26.71 2.62
N ILE A 501 -5.59 -27.10 1.41
CA ILE A 501 -4.75 -26.90 0.23
C ILE A 501 -4.76 -25.42 -0.15
N VAL A 502 -3.57 -24.83 -0.14
CA VAL A 502 -3.37 -23.39 -0.30
C VAL A 502 -2.59 -23.03 -1.55
N GLY A 503 -2.02 -23.99 -2.27
CA GLY A 503 -1.35 -23.67 -3.52
C GLY A 503 -1.13 -24.85 -4.44
N TYR A 504 -0.75 -24.49 -5.66
CA TYR A 504 -0.53 -25.42 -6.75
C TYR A 504 0.54 -24.87 -7.69
N VAL A 505 1.40 -25.77 -8.18
CA VAL A 505 2.51 -25.46 -9.07
C VAL A 505 2.52 -26.48 -10.21
N THR A 506 2.60 -25.99 -11.44
CA THR A 506 2.96 -26.82 -12.59
C THR A 506 4.40 -26.53 -12.96
N ILE A 507 5.26 -27.55 -12.93
CA ILE A 507 6.65 -27.48 -13.39
C ILE A 507 6.75 -28.30 -14.68
N GLN A 508 7.15 -27.67 -15.77
CA GLN A 508 7.55 -28.36 -16.98
C GLN A 508 9.03 -28.70 -16.88
N GLU A 509 9.34 -29.99 -17.05
CA GLU A 509 10.70 -30.49 -16.95
C GLU A 509 11.33 -30.63 -18.34
N GLU A 510 12.53 -30.07 -18.51
CA GLU A 510 13.35 -30.20 -19.71
C GLU A 510 14.71 -30.84 -19.38
N THR A 511 15.50 -31.16 -20.40
CA THR A 511 16.78 -31.88 -20.24
C THR A 511 17.76 -31.12 -19.33
N GLU A 512 17.89 -29.80 -19.51
CA GLU A 512 18.88 -28.96 -18.81
C GLU A 512 18.24 -27.85 -17.94
N SER A 513 16.92 -27.77 -17.92
CA SER A 513 16.21 -26.70 -17.21
C SER A 513 14.82 -27.12 -16.73
N ILE A 514 14.22 -26.29 -15.89
CA ILE A 514 12.79 -26.37 -15.57
C ILE A 514 12.10 -25.04 -15.84
N LEU A 515 10.82 -25.12 -16.18
CA LEU A 515 9.93 -23.97 -16.28
C LEU A 515 8.78 -24.12 -15.28
N ILE A 516 8.73 -23.24 -14.28
CA ILE A 516 7.56 -23.04 -13.44
C ILE A 516 6.50 -22.36 -14.31
N LYS A 517 5.57 -23.16 -14.85
CA LYS A 517 4.54 -22.73 -15.79
C LYS A 517 3.38 -22.05 -15.08
N ASP A 518 2.97 -22.61 -13.95
CA ASP A 518 1.92 -22.06 -13.10
C ASP A 518 2.41 -22.07 -11.66
N PHE A 519 2.17 -20.98 -10.92
CA PHE A 519 2.38 -20.91 -9.49
C PHE A 519 1.24 -20.09 -8.90
N VAL A 520 0.40 -20.74 -8.09
CA VAL A 520 -0.80 -20.12 -7.54
C VAL A 520 -0.90 -20.37 -6.04
N LEU A 521 -1.27 -19.33 -5.28
CA LEU A 521 -1.52 -19.42 -3.85
C LEU A 521 -2.83 -18.77 -3.43
N SER A 522 -3.42 -19.31 -2.38
CA SER A 522 -4.49 -18.68 -1.64
C SER A 522 -4.00 -17.40 -0.96
N CYS A 523 -4.85 -16.37 -0.93
CA CYS A 523 -4.58 -15.12 -0.19
C CYS A 523 -4.40 -15.32 1.31
N ARG A 524 -4.84 -16.46 1.87
CA ARG A 524 -4.76 -16.79 3.30
C ARG A 524 -3.34 -17.08 3.80
N VAL A 525 -2.43 -17.42 2.90
CA VAL A 525 -1.03 -17.71 3.21
C VAL A 525 -0.07 -16.63 2.71
N ALA A 526 -0.62 -15.56 2.13
CA ALA A 526 0.17 -14.41 1.69
C ALA A 526 0.91 -13.77 2.86
N GLN A 527 2.13 -13.29 2.61
CA GLN A 527 2.97 -12.61 3.60
C GLN A 527 3.38 -13.50 4.80
N LYS A 528 3.21 -14.83 4.69
CA LYS A 528 3.65 -15.80 5.72
C LYS A 528 4.92 -16.55 5.29
N TYR A 529 5.64 -16.02 4.29
CA TYR A 529 6.81 -16.61 3.64
C TYR A 529 6.56 -17.98 2.99
N VAL A 530 5.30 -18.38 2.77
CA VAL A 530 4.94 -19.66 2.17
C VAL A 530 5.43 -19.72 0.72
N GLU A 531 5.15 -18.69 -0.06
CA GLU A 531 5.63 -18.54 -1.44
C GLU A 531 7.15 -18.68 -1.56
N ARG A 532 7.91 -17.96 -0.72
CA ARG A 532 9.38 -18.00 -0.76
C ARG A 532 9.91 -19.37 -0.34
N THR A 533 9.28 -20.00 0.64
CA THR A 533 9.64 -21.34 1.13
C THR A 533 9.46 -22.39 0.03
N VAL A 534 8.33 -22.36 -0.68
CA VAL A 534 8.08 -23.28 -1.81
C VAL A 534 9.03 -23.00 -2.97
N ILE A 535 9.26 -21.73 -3.32
CA ILE A 535 10.22 -21.35 -4.37
C ILE A 535 11.62 -21.88 -4.02
N LYS A 536 12.07 -21.66 -2.79
CA LYS A 536 13.36 -22.18 -2.30
C LYS A 536 13.42 -23.70 -2.42
N TRP A 537 12.37 -24.41 -2.00
CA TRP A 537 12.32 -25.86 -2.13
C TRP A 537 12.41 -26.32 -3.59
N ILE A 538 11.70 -25.67 -4.52
CA ILE A 538 11.83 -25.97 -5.97
C ILE A 538 13.28 -25.76 -6.41
N SER A 539 13.89 -24.63 -6.06
CA SER A 539 15.27 -24.34 -6.43
C SER A 539 16.28 -25.29 -5.80
N ASP A 540 16.08 -25.75 -4.56
CA ASP A 540 16.96 -26.71 -3.91
C ASP A 540 16.83 -28.11 -4.55
N VAL A 541 15.60 -28.58 -4.79
CA VAL A 541 15.32 -29.88 -5.42
C VAL A 541 15.87 -29.93 -6.85
N TYR A 542 15.68 -28.88 -7.65
CA TYR A 542 16.04 -28.91 -9.07
C TYR A 542 17.40 -28.27 -9.38
N GLY A 543 17.88 -27.32 -8.56
CA GLY A 543 19.16 -26.63 -8.74
C GLY A 543 20.37 -27.31 -8.09
N ILE A 544 20.17 -28.28 -7.18
CA ILE A 544 21.25 -29.15 -6.66
C ILE A 544 21.35 -30.47 -7.47
N SER A 545 20.28 -30.84 -8.20
CA SER A 545 20.15 -32.14 -8.88
C SER A 545 20.59 -32.16 -10.36
N GLY A 546 21.38 -31.18 -10.81
CA GLY A 546 22.04 -31.23 -12.13
C GLY A 546 21.31 -30.55 -13.31
N ARG A 547 20.30 -29.71 -13.05
CA ARG A 547 19.75 -28.78 -14.06
C ARG A 547 20.30 -27.38 -13.80
N ASP A 548 20.92 -26.77 -14.81
CA ASP A 548 21.67 -25.53 -14.62
C ASP A 548 20.77 -24.28 -14.47
N LYS A 549 19.48 -24.38 -14.84
CA LYS A 549 18.59 -23.20 -14.93
C LYS A 549 17.16 -23.48 -14.47
N VAL A 550 16.64 -22.60 -13.62
CA VAL A 550 15.23 -22.57 -13.19
C VAL A 550 14.57 -21.31 -13.77
N TYR A 551 13.50 -21.51 -14.52
CA TYR A 551 12.71 -20.45 -15.14
C TYR A 551 11.32 -20.37 -14.52
N ALA A 552 10.68 -19.21 -14.59
CA ALA A 552 9.26 -19.06 -14.27
C ALA A 552 8.54 -18.22 -15.32
N LEU A 553 7.34 -18.66 -15.73
CA LEU A 553 6.50 -17.96 -16.69
C LEU A 553 5.62 -16.95 -15.95
N TYR A 554 5.89 -15.66 -16.15
CA TYR A 554 5.10 -14.58 -15.59
C TYR A 554 4.25 -13.94 -16.70
N LYS A 555 2.93 -13.87 -16.50
CA LYS A 555 2.04 -13.08 -17.37
C LYS A 555 1.61 -11.83 -16.62
N PRO A 556 2.17 -10.65 -16.96
CA PRO A 556 1.86 -9.43 -16.24
C PRO A 556 0.37 -9.08 -16.29
N THR A 557 -0.19 -8.78 -15.13
CA THR A 557 -1.51 -8.16 -14.99
C THR A 557 -1.43 -7.04 -13.96
N GLU A 558 -2.46 -6.20 -13.90
CA GLU A 558 -2.55 -5.16 -12.86
C GLU A 558 -2.65 -5.74 -11.44
N ARG A 559 -3.00 -7.03 -11.30
CA ARG A 559 -3.34 -7.65 -10.02
C ARG A 559 -2.24 -8.55 -9.45
N ASN A 560 -1.38 -9.14 -10.29
CA ASN A 560 -0.43 -10.18 -9.87
C ASN A 560 1.00 -9.69 -9.58
N TYR A 561 1.20 -8.37 -9.52
CA TYR A 561 2.49 -7.75 -9.19
C TYR A 561 3.03 -8.19 -7.81
N LYS A 562 2.15 -8.46 -6.84
CA LYS A 562 2.55 -8.93 -5.50
C LYS A 562 3.35 -10.24 -5.59
N LEU A 563 2.87 -11.21 -6.35
CA LEU A 563 3.56 -12.49 -6.50
C LEU A 563 4.85 -12.34 -7.32
N ARG A 564 4.87 -11.46 -8.32
CA ARG A 564 6.10 -11.10 -9.04
C ARG A 564 7.17 -10.60 -8.07
N ASP A 565 6.82 -9.69 -7.17
CA ASP A 565 7.77 -9.10 -6.21
C ASP A 565 8.32 -10.16 -5.23
N GLU A 566 7.51 -11.16 -4.88
CA GLU A 566 7.97 -12.31 -4.07
C GLU A 566 8.93 -13.22 -4.84
N PHE A 567 8.67 -13.48 -6.13
CA PHE A 567 9.62 -14.21 -6.99
C PHE A 567 10.95 -13.45 -7.11
N ILE A 568 10.91 -12.13 -7.30
CA ILE A 568 12.12 -11.30 -7.36
C ILE A 568 12.89 -11.38 -6.03
N SER A 569 12.18 -11.22 -4.91
CA SER A 569 12.77 -11.32 -3.58
C SER A 569 13.37 -12.70 -3.28
N ALA A 570 12.85 -13.75 -3.91
CA ALA A 570 13.37 -15.12 -3.79
C ALA A 570 14.60 -15.40 -4.67
N GLY A 571 15.01 -14.46 -5.55
CA GLY A 571 16.19 -14.59 -6.40
C GLY A 571 15.90 -14.66 -7.90
N PHE A 572 14.66 -14.44 -8.34
CA PHE A 572 14.36 -14.36 -9.77
C PHE A 572 14.65 -12.96 -10.33
N LYS A 573 15.22 -12.90 -11.54
CA LYS A 573 15.32 -11.68 -12.34
C LYS A 573 14.38 -11.74 -13.53
N ILE A 574 13.78 -10.60 -13.85
CA ILE A 574 12.96 -10.45 -15.04
C ILE A 574 13.89 -10.36 -16.26
N ASN A 575 13.69 -11.26 -17.23
CA ASN A 575 14.35 -11.20 -18.54
C ASN A 575 13.29 -10.91 -19.62
N GLY A 576 13.03 -9.63 -19.85
CA GLY A 576 11.99 -9.14 -20.77
C GLY A 576 11.49 -7.75 -20.38
N THR A 577 10.58 -7.18 -21.17
CA THR A 577 9.97 -5.88 -20.88
C THR A 577 8.50 -6.04 -20.45
N GLU A 578 7.99 -5.15 -19.59
CA GLU A 578 6.58 -5.22 -19.12
C GLU A 578 5.53 -5.08 -20.24
N SER A 579 5.94 -4.76 -21.48
CA SER A 579 5.09 -4.78 -22.68
C SER A 579 4.80 -6.18 -23.22
N ASP A 580 5.53 -7.20 -22.75
CA ASP A 580 5.42 -8.55 -23.27
C ASP A 580 4.20 -9.27 -22.69
N SER A 581 3.46 -9.98 -23.55
CA SER A 581 2.30 -10.78 -23.13
C SER A 581 2.65 -11.93 -22.17
N SER A 582 3.93 -12.31 -22.11
CA SER A 582 4.50 -13.28 -21.19
C SER A 582 5.99 -13.01 -21.05
N ILE A 583 6.49 -13.08 -19.81
CA ILE A 583 7.86 -12.77 -19.41
C ILE A 583 8.48 -14.02 -18.79
N ILE A 584 9.72 -14.32 -19.15
CA ILE A 584 10.49 -15.38 -18.51
C ILE A 584 11.30 -14.76 -17.36
N MET A 585 11.07 -15.25 -16.16
CA MET A 585 11.89 -14.95 -15.00
C MET A 585 12.98 -16.01 -14.87
N ILE A 586 14.21 -15.60 -14.60
CA ILE A 586 15.36 -16.49 -14.46
C ILE A 586 15.80 -16.49 -13.01
N TYR A 587 15.89 -17.66 -12.41
CA TYR A 587 16.44 -17.81 -11.06
C TYR A 587 17.94 -17.61 -11.08
N GLU A 588 18.42 -16.72 -10.24
CA GLU A 588 19.84 -16.57 -9.92
C GLU A 588 20.02 -16.87 -8.43
N LYS A 589 20.93 -17.78 -8.10
CA LYS A 589 21.15 -18.22 -6.72
C LYS A 589 21.56 -17.00 -5.86
N PRO A 590 20.76 -16.62 -4.85
CA PRO A 590 21.08 -15.46 -4.02
C PRO A 590 22.29 -15.74 -3.12
N GLU A 591 23.09 -14.69 -2.84
CA GLU A 591 24.31 -14.78 -2.00
C GLU A 591 24.00 -15.04 -0.52
N THR A 592 22.81 -14.65 -0.05
CA THR A 592 22.34 -14.90 1.32
C THR A 592 20.93 -15.48 1.30
N ASN A 593 20.66 -16.46 2.15
CA ASN A 593 19.39 -17.21 2.19
C ASN A 593 18.81 -17.15 3.61
N GLU A 594 18.32 -15.98 4.02
CA GLU A 594 17.92 -15.69 5.42
C GLU A 594 16.56 -16.25 5.86
N ILE A 595 15.83 -16.98 5.01
CA ILE A 595 14.46 -17.47 5.33
C ILE A 595 14.48 -18.72 6.25
N SER A 596 15.66 -19.15 6.70
CA SER A 596 15.84 -20.37 7.51
C SER A 596 14.94 -20.39 8.77
N GLY A 597 14.11 -21.43 8.85
CA GLY A 597 13.42 -21.84 10.08
C GLY A 597 12.15 -21.07 10.45
N ILE A 598 11.55 -20.28 9.55
CA ILE A 598 10.22 -19.69 9.80
C ILE A 598 9.11 -20.69 9.45
N VAL A 599 9.27 -21.41 8.33
CA VAL A 599 8.30 -22.38 7.85
C VAL A 599 8.98 -23.73 7.69
N LYS A 600 8.38 -24.77 8.25
CA LYS A 600 8.89 -26.15 8.15
C LYS A 600 8.28 -26.83 6.93
N ILE A 601 9.10 -27.53 6.15
CA ILE A 601 8.66 -28.29 4.98
C ILE A 601 8.54 -29.78 5.33
N ILE A 602 7.45 -30.39 4.89
CA ILE A 602 7.21 -31.83 4.84
C ILE A 602 7.09 -32.19 3.36
N ASP A 603 8.15 -32.75 2.78
CA ASP A 603 8.20 -33.12 1.37
C ASP A 603 7.73 -34.56 1.16
N LYS A 604 6.58 -34.74 0.50
CA LYS A 604 6.03 -36.03 0.05
C LYS A 604 6.03 -36.16 -1.49
N VAL A 605 6.65 -35.24 -2.22
CA VAL A 605 6.62 -35.21 -3.69
C VAL A 605 7.46 -36.33 -4.32
N PHE A 606 8.54 -36.72 -3.63
CA PHE A 606 9.49 -37.76 -4.07
C PHE A 606 9.51 -39.00 -3.18
N GLN A 607 8.63 -39.06 -2.18
CA GLN A 607 8.46 -40.25 -1.37
C GLN A 607 7.69 -41.27 -2.20
N THR A 608 8.39 -42.32 -2.66
CA THR A 608 7.82 -43.45 -3.39
C THR A 608 7.42 -44.54 -2.42
#